data_AF-A0A2G8Y2V2-F1
#
_entry.id   AF-A0A2G8Y2V2-F1
#
_cell.length_a   1.000
_cell.length_b   1.000
_cell.length_c   1.000
_cell.angle_alpha   90.00
_cell.angle_beta   90.00
_cell.angle_gamma   90.00
#
_symmetry.space_group_name_H-M   'P 1'
#
loop_
_entity.id
_entity.type
_entity.pdbx_description
1 polymer ?
#
loop_
_entity_poly.entity_id
_entity_poly.type
_entity_poly.pdbx_seq_one_letter_code
_entity_poly.pdbx_strand_id
1 'polypeptide(L)'
;MQVVKLFKGLALDGRTVVCTIHQPSSSVFAQFNKVVLMSEGHLLYCGDREACIGWFAHLGQVCEADMNPAEFLIKVTAVTDDNREAAVQRTVEWAERWRQEGAMFLEQWEALGGRAAASSDQMRIQRLFSSMEEPAEACAKEAPGENGAGPVER
;
A
#
# COMPACT_ATOMS: atom_id res chain seq x y z
N MET A 1 6.75 -15.84 20.08
CA MET A 1 6.40 -16.88 19.08
C MET A 1 7.64 -17.62 18.62
N GLN A 2 7.72 -18.94 18.81
CA GLN A 2 8.87 -19.77 18.42
C GLN A 2 8.84 -20.20 16.95
N VAL A 3 7.66 -20.36 16.35
CA VAL A 3 7.50 -20.89 14.97
C VAL A 3 8.05 -19.93 13.91
N VAL A 4 7.74 -18.63 13.98
CA VAL A 4 8.25 -17.64 13.02
C VAL A 4 9.78 -17.50 13.09
N LYS A 5 10.36 -17.65 14.28
CA LYS A 5 11.82 -17.67 14.46
C LYS A 5 12.46 -18.88 13.80
N LEU A 6 11.81 -20.05 13.89
CA LEU A 6 12.24 -21.25 13.17
C LEU A 6 12.21 -21.04 11.66
N PHE A 7 11.13 -20.47 11.12
CA PHE A 7 11.03 -20.14 9.69
C PHE A 7 12.16 -19.22 9.23
N LYS A 8 12.47 -18.21 10.04
CA LYS A 8 13.60 -17.31 9.76
C LYS A 8 14.94 -18.05 9.74
N GLY A 9 15.16 -19.00 10.65
CA GLY A 9 16.34 -19.87 10.63
C GLY A 9 16.44 -20.67 9.34
N LEU A 10 15.36 -21.34 8.94
CA LEU A 10 15.31 -22.10 7.68
C LEU A 10 15.59 -21.23 6.46
N ALA A 11 15.09 -19.99 6.46
CA ALA A 11 15.35 -19.03 5.40
C ALA A 11 16.82 -18.60 5.33
N LEU A 12 17.45 -18.38 6.48
CA LEU A 12 18.89 -18.09 6.57
C LEU A 12 19.75 -19.27 6.11
N ASP A 13 19.26 -20.50 6.27
CA ASP A 13 19.90 -21.73 5.76
C ASP A 13 19.67 -21.93 4.24
N GLY A 14 19.12 -20.93 3.54
CA GLY A 14 18.95 -20.95 2.09
C GLY A 14 17.66 -21.62 1.59
N ARG A 15 16.68 -21.87 2.47
CA ARG A 15 15.38 -22.44 2.08
C ARG A 15 14.34 -21.35 1.86
N THR A 16 13.56 -21.43 0.79
CA THR A 16 12.40 -20.54 0.60
C THR A 16 11.25 -20.97 1.51
N VAL A 17 10.78 -20.08 2.38
CA VAL A 17 9.60 -20.29 3.23
C VAL A 17 8.45 -19.42 2.75
N VAL A 18 7.31 -20.03 2.47
CA VAL A 18 6.05 -19.35 2.15
C VAL A 18 5.00 -19.76 3.16
N CYS A 19 4.33 -18.78 3.77
CA CYS A 19 3.23 -19.05 4.70
C CYS A 19 2.15 -17.98 4.57
N THR A 20 0.92 -18.35 4.92
CA THR A 20 -0.19 -17.42 5.11
C THR A 20 -0.38 -17.20 6.60
N ILE A 21 -0.64 -15.95 6.99
CA ILE A 21 -0.83 -15.59 8.40
C ILE A 21 -2.14 -14.82 8.51
N HIS A 22 -3.08 -15.37 9.26
CA HIS A 22 -4.29 -14.64 9.62
C HIS A 22 -3.92 -13.61 10.70
N GLN A 23 -3.97 -12.33 10.34
CA GLN A 23 -3.75 -11.19 11.26
C GLN A 23 -2.41 -11.27 12.04
N PRO A 24 -1.25 -11.11 11.38
CA PRO A 24 0.03 -11.07 12.07
C PRO A 24 0.08 -9.90 13.06
N SER A 25 0.63 -10.15 14.25
CA SER A 25 1.05 -9.05 15.12
C SER A 25 2.20 -8.27 14.48
N SER A 26 2.41 -7.02 14.91
CA SER A 26 3.51 -6.17 14.42
C SER A 26 4.87 -6.88 14.48
N SER A 27 5.14 -7.57 15.59
CA SER A 27 6.40 -8.30 15.80
C SER A 27 6.60 -9.48 14.87
N VAL A 28 5.51 -10.12 14.41
CA VAL A 28 5.54 -11.21 13.42
C VAL A 28 5.75 -10.63 12.02
N PHE A 29 5.00 -9.58 11.67
CA PHE A 29 5.13 -8.90 10.39
C PHE A 29 6.57 -8.41 10.15
N ALA A 30 7.23 -7.86 11.17
CA ALA A 30 8.61 -7.41 11.11
C ALA A 30 9.67 -8.51 10.89
N GLN A 31 9.31 -9.80 10.99
CA GLN A 31 10.25 -10.90 10.73
C GLN A 31 10.38 -11.26 9.24
N PHE A 32 9.46 -10.79 8.40
CA PHE A 32 9.44 -11.12 6.97
C PHE A 32 10.13 -10.03 6.14
N ASN A 33 10.85 -10.47 5.11
CA ASN A 33 11.50 -9.56 4.15
C ASN A 33 10.55 -9.12 3.04
N LYS A 34 9.74 -10.07 2.55
CA LYS A 34 8.78 -9.85 1.48
C LYS A 34 7.37 -10.16 1.95
N VAL A 35 6.41 -9.46 1.38
CA VAL A 35 4.98 -9.62 1.68
C VAL A 35 4.20 -9.73 0.39
N VAL A 36 3.20 -10.61 0.41
CA VAL A 36 2.19 -10.75 -0.63
C VAL A 36 0.87 -10.36 0.00
N LEU A 37 0.22 -9.34 -0.54
CA LEU A 37 -1.07 -8.86 -0.06
C LEU A 37 -2.14 -9.14 -1.12
N MET A 38 -3.20 -9.81 -0.69
CA MET A 38 -4.30 -10.21 -1.55
C MET A 38 -5.63 -9.87 -0.88
N SER A 39 -6.63 -9.50 -1.68
CA SER A 39 -8.01 -9.32 -1.23
C SER A 39 -8.97 -9.75 -2.32
N GLU A 40 -10.07 -10.40 -1.95
CA GLU A 40 -11.09 -10.94 -2.88
C GLU A 40 -10.48 -11.67 -4.10
N GLY A 41 -9.43 -12.47 -3.90
CA GLY A 41 -8.75 -13.23 -4.96
C GLY A 41 -7.81 -12.42 -5.86
N HIS A 42 -7.66 -11.11 -5.62
CA HIS A 42 -6.80 -10.23 -6.40
C HIS A 42 -5.47 -9.97 -5.69
N LEU A 43 -4.39 -9.89 -6.47
CA LEU A 43 -3.07 -9.52 -5.97
C LEU A 43 -2.94 -8.00 -5.92
N LEU A 44 -2.77 -7.46 -4.71
CA LEU A 44 -2.67 -6.02 -4.49
C LEU A 44 -1.24 -5.53 -4.34
N TYR A 45 -0.34 -6.42 -3.90
CA TYR A 45 1.07 -6.12 -3.72
C TYR A 45 1.90 -7.41 -3.59
N CYS A 46 3.11 -7.43 -4.15
CA CYS A 46 4.08 -8.50 -3.96
C CYS A 46 5.51 -7.94 -4.01
N GLY A 47 6.17 -7.80 -2.86
CA GLY A 47 7.48 -7.15 -2.82
C GLY A 47 8.06 -7.02 -1.43
N ASP A 48 9.05 -6.14 -1.28
CA ASP A 48 9.68 -5.88 0.01
C ASP A 48 8.66 -5.30 1.01
N ARG A 49 8.74 -5.74 2.27
CA ARG A 49 7.78 -5.36 3.31
C ARG A 49 7.70 -3.85 3.50
N GLU A 50 8.84 -3.17 3.42
CA GLU A 50 8.98 -1.74 3.68
C GLU A 50 8.43 -0.89 2.53
N ALA A 51 8.53 -1.38 1.29
CA ALA A 51 7.94 -0.74 0.12
C ALA A 51 6.40 -0.83 0.11
N CYS A 52 5.83 -1.83 0.78
CA CYS A 52 4.38 -2.07 0.78
C CYS A 52 3.58 -0.86 1.27
N ILE A 53 4.01 -0.21 2.35
CA ILE A 53 3.32 0.99 2.87
C ILE A 53 3.38 2.14 1.87
N GLY A 54 4.51 2.28 1.19
CA GLY A 54 4.68 3.21 0.09
C GLY A 54 3.76 3.01 -1.08
N TRP A 55 3.57 1.75 -1.46
CA TRP A 55 2.67 1.39 -2.54
C TRP A 55 1.25 1.86 -2.24
N PHE A 56 0.77 1.61 -1.01
CA PHE A 56 -0.54 2.10 -0.60
C PHE A 56 -0.59 3.63 -0.51
N ALA A 57 0.49 4.30 -0.11
CA ALA A 57 0.56 5.76 -0.15
C ALA A 57 0.46 6.32 -1.57
N HIS A 58 1.12 5.69 -2.56
CA HIS A 58 0.99 5.99 -4.00
C HIS A 58 -0.43 5.78 -4.54
N LEU A 59 -1.21 4.91 -3.90
CA LEU A 59 -2.64 4.71 -4.16
C LEU A 59 -3.53 5.67 -3.34
N GLY A 60 -2.96 6.66 -2.66
CA GLY A 60 -3.67 7.66 -1.85
C GLY A 60 -4.06 7.18 -0.45
N GLN A 61 -3.51 6.06 0.03
CA GLN A 61 -3.80 5.50 1.36
C GLN A 61 -2.60 5.68 2.29
N VAL A 62 -2.72 6.60 3.24
CA VAL A 62 -1.63 6.94 4.16
C VAL A 62 -1.76 6.16 5.46
N CYS A 63 -0.67 5.50 5.87
CA CYS A 63 -0.56 4.93 7.20
C CYS A 63 -0.25 6.05 8.22
N GLU A 64 -1.08 6.18 9.24
CA GLU A 64 -0.85 7.10 10.37
C GLU A 64 0.42 6.71 11.14
N ALA A 65 1.07 7.69 11.76
CA ALA A 65 2.38 7.53 12.39
C ALA A 65 2.35 6.64 13.65
N ASP A 66 1.22 6.58 14.34
CA ASP A 66 0.97 5.76 15.53
C ASP A 66 0.27 4.42 15.20
N MET A 67 -0.07 4.20 13.92
CA MET A 67 -0.71 2.96 13.49
C MET A 67 0.33 1.88 13.17
N ASN A 68 0.06 0.66 13.64
CA ASN A 68 0.84 -0.51 13.28
C ASN A 68 0.71 -0.81 11.76
N PRO A 69 1.82 -0.88 10.99
CA PRO A 69 1.78 -1.15 9.56
C PRO A 69 1.02 -2.43 9.16
N ALA A 70 1.12 -3.49 9.96
CA ALA A 70 0.42 -4.73 9.68
C ALA A 70 -1.11 -4.57 9.79
N GLU A 71 -1.57 -3.81 10.79
CA GLU A 71 -2.99 -3.50 10.98
C GLU A 71 -3.50 -2.55 9.90
N PHE A 72 -2.69 -1.55 9.53
CA PHE A 72 -3.00 -0.65 8.42
C PHE A 72 -3.25 -1.45 7.13
N LEU A 73 -2.32 -2.34 6.76
CA LEU A 73 -2.44 -3.14 5.54
C LEU A 73 -3.68 -4.04 5.55
N ILE A 74 -4.02 -4.65 6.68
CA ILE A 74 -5.25 -5.46 6.79
C ILE A 74 -6.49 -4.58 6.64
N LYS A 75 -6.53 -3.44 7.33
CA LYS A 75 -7.68 -2.52 7.33
C LYS A 75 -7.92 -1.92 5.95
N VAL A 76 -6.87 -1.47 5.27
CA VAL A 76 -6.98 -0.80 3.96
C VAL A 76 -7.44 -1.75 2.87
N THR A 77 -7.10 -3.05 2.97
CA THR A 77 -7.52 -4.07 2.01
C THR A 77 -8.78 -4.84 2.40
N ALA A 78 -9.37 -4.54 3.57
CA ALA A 78 -10.55 -5.24 4.04
C ALA A 78 -11.80 -4.87 3.21
N VAL A 79 -12.61 -5.87 2.92
CA VAL A 79 -13.95 -5.72 2.36
C VAL A 79 -14.95 -6.01 3.47
N THR A 80 -15.69 -4.99 3.88
CA THR A 80 -16.73 -5.07 4.91
C THR A 80 -18.12 -5.04 4.27
N ASP A 81 -19.11 -5.66 4.91
CA ASP A 81 -20.45 -5.78 4.31
C ASP A 81 -21.13 -4.42 4.06
N ASP A 82 -20.89 -3.44 4.93
CA ASP A 82 -21.49 -2.10 4.84
C ASP A 82 -21.10 -1.32 3.56
N ASN A 83 -20.02 -1.72 2.88
CA ASN A 83 -19.50 -1.04 1.69
C ASN A 83 -18.99 -2.00 0.62
N ARG A 84 -19.51 -3.23 0.59
CA ARG A 84 -18.93 -4.35 -0.18
C ARG A 84 -18.67 -4.02 -1.64
N GLU A 85 -19.66 -3.48 -2.36
CA GLU A 85 -19.53 -3.19 -3.80
C GLU A 85 -18.40 -2.19 -4.07
N ALA A 86 -18.35 -1.08 -3.32
CA ALA A 86 -17.30 -0.08 -3.46
C ALA A 86 -15.91 -0.63 -3.08
N ALA A 87 -15.84 -1.49 -2.06
CA ALA A 87 -14.59 -2.09 -1.62
C ALA A 87 -14.06 -3.14 -2.62
N VAL A 88 -14.95 -3.94 -3.22
CA VAL A 88 -14.60 -4.87 -4.30
C VAL A 88 -14.12 -4.11 -5.54
N GLN A 89 -14.82 -3.06 -5.95
CA GLN A 89 -14.43 -2.23 -7.09
C GLN A 89 -13.03 -1.63 -6.90
N ARG A 90 -12.77 -1.05 -5.72
CA ARG A 90 -11.45 -0.52 -5.35
C ARG A 90 -10.36 -1.58 -5.37
N THR A 91 -10.68 -2.79 -4.92
CA THR A 91 -9.76 -3.94 -4.92
C THR A 91 -9.35 -4.32 -6.34
N VAL A 92 -10.31 -4.37 -7.27
CA VAL A 92 -10.04 -4.63 -8.69
C VAL A 92 -9.17 -3.53 -9.30
N GLU A 93 -9.47 -2.26 -9.03
CA GLU A 93 -8.69 -1.12 -9.51
C GLU A 93 -7.24 -1.15 -9.02
N TRP A 94 -7.03 -1.39 -7.71
CA TRP A 94 -5.69 -1.49 -7.14
C TRP A 94 -4.91 -2.67 -7.68
N ALA A 95 -5.58 -3.81 -7.92
CA ALA A 95 -4.93 -4.98 -8.52
C ALA A 95 -4.47 -4.69 -9.96
N GLU A 96 -5.27 -3.95 -10.73
CA GLU A 96 -4.90 -3.57 -12.08
C GLU A 96 -3.76 -2.54 -12.09
N ARG A 97 -3.77 -1.57 -11.19
CA ARG A 97 -2.62 -0.66 -11.02
C ARG A 97 -1.36 -1.40 -10.60
N TRP A 98 -1.45 -2.37 -9.70
CA TRP A 98 -0.30 -3.19 -9.32
C TRP A 98 0.24 -3.99 -10.52
N ARG A 99 -0.64 -4.54 -11.36
CA ARG A 99 -0.26 -5.24 -12.59
C ARG A 99 0.52 -4.34 -13.56
N GLN A 100 0.11 -3.08 -13.69
CA GLN A 100 0.67 -2.13 -14.66
C GLN A 100 1.96 -1.47 -14.15
N GLU A 101 1.98 -1.06 -12.87
CA GLU A 101 3.00 -0.17 -12.32
C GLU A 101 3.90 -0.85 -11.27
N GLY A 102 3.49 -2.00 -10.71
CA GLY A 102 4.12 -2.59 -9.53
C GLY A 102 5.59 -2.96 -9.70
N ALA A 103 5.98 -3.44 -10.90
CA ALA A 103 7.37 -3.74 -11.21
C ALA A 103 8.25 -2.47 -11.21
N MET A 104 7.80 -1.41 -11.90
CA MET A 104 8.51 -0.13 -11.95
C MET A 104 8.61 0.51 -10.57
N PHE A 105 7.54 0.44 -9.77
CA PHE A 105 7.52 0.94 -8.40
C PHE A 105 8.61 0.28 -7.55
N LEU A 106 8.76 -1.05 -7.64
CA LEU A 106 9.80 -1.77 -6.88
C LEU A 106 11.21 -1.48 -7.39
N GLU A 107 11.41 -1.35 -8.70
CA GLU A 107 12.71 -0.93 -9.25
C GLU A 107 13.12 0.45 -8.74
N GLN A 108 12.18 1.40 -8.71
CA GLN A 108 12.43 2.74 -8.19
C GLN A 108 12.72 2.72 -6.68
N TRP A 109 11.97 1.91 -5.92
CA TRP A 109 12.22 1.69 -4.49
C TRP A 109 13.63 1.14 -4.23
N GLU A 110 14.08 0.18 -5.02
CA GLU A 110 15.42 -0.39 -4.91
C GLU A 110 16.50 0.64 -5.29
N ALA A 111 16.29 1.41 -6.36
CA ALA A 111 17.21 2.46 -6.80
C ALA A 111 17.43 3.55 -5.75
N LEU A 112 16.40 3.86 -4.95
CA LEU A 112 16.48 4.82 -3.83
C LEU A 112 17.16 4.25 -2.58
N GLY A 113 17.64 3.00 -2.62
CA GLY A 113 18.24 2.33 -1.48
C GLY A 113 17.21 1.97 -0.40
N GLY A 114 15.96 1.70 -0.78
CA GLY A 114 14.87 1.41 0.15
C GLY A 114 15.18 0.30 1.16
N ARG A 115 15.97 -0.71 0.77
CA ARG A 115 16.47 -1.76 1.68
C ARG A 115 17.41 -1.25 2.77
N ALA A 116 18.15 -0.17 2.53
CA ALA A 116 19.02 0.47 3.53
C ALA A 116 18.26 1.48 4.41
N ALA A 117 17.18 2.09 3.90
CA ALA A 117 16.31 3.00 4.66
C ALA A 117 15.36 2.27 5.64
N ALA A 118 15.20 0.96 5.47
CA ALA A 118 14.34 0.07 6.25
C ALA A 118 14.67 -0.03 7.76
N SER A 119 15.80 0.53 8.22
CA SER A 119 16.10 0.60 9.67
C SER A 119 15.35 1.77 10.33
N SER A 120 14.12 1.48 10.76
CA SER A 120 13.41 2.15 11.86
C SER A 120 12.77 3.52 11.67
N ASP A 121 12.74 4.13 10.47
CA ASP A 121 12.22 5.51 10.35
C ASP A 121 11.09 5.64 9.32
N GLN A 122 9.83 5.53 9.80
CA GLN A 122 8.60 5.71 9.03
C GLN A 122 8.55 7.09 8.35
N MET A 123 9.10 8.14 8.99
CA MET A 123 9.20 9.47 8.41
C MET A 123 10.20 9.52 7.26
N ARG A 124 11.29 8.76 7.31
CA ARG A 124 12.26 8.67 6.21
C ARG A 124 11.67 7.96 5.00
N ILE A 125 10.91 6.88 5.26
CA ILE A 125 10.14 6.16 4.26
C ILE A 125 9.15 7.14 3.57
N GLN A 126 8.35 7.89 4.34
CA GLN A 126 7.47 8.93 3.79
C GLN A 126 8.22 10.03 3.01
N ARG A 127 9.38 10.50 3.46
CA ARG A 127 10.17 11.51 2.73
C ARG A 127 10.74 11.00 1.40
N LEU A 128 11.15 9.73 1.35
CA LEU A 128 11.54 9.08 0.10
C LEU A 128 10.35 9.04 -0.87
N PHE A 129 9.15 8.77 -0.36
CA PHE A 129 7.91 8.80 -1.14
C PHE A 129 7.56 10.20 -1.64
N SER A 130 7.65 11.24 -0.81
CA SER A 130 7.41 12.63 -1.24
C SER A 130 8.42 13.12 -2.28
N SER A 131 9.58 12.47 -2.40
CA SER A 131 10.59 12.78 -3.43
C SER A 131 10.34 12.05 -4.76
N MET A 132 9.37 11.12 -4.80
CA MET A 132 8.89 10.47 -6.02
C MET A 132 7.68 11.19 -6.64
N GLU A 133 7.02 12.07 -5.88
CA GLU A 133 5.94 12.92 -6.36
C GLU A 133 6.47 14.27 -6.88
N GLU A 134 6.70 14.38 -8.19
CA GLU A 134 6.49 15.66 -8.88
C GLU A 134 4.96 15.88 -8.98
N PRO A 135 4.46 17.11 -8.75
CA PRO A 135 3.09 17.33 -8.30
C PRO A 135 2.05 16.98 -9.37
N ALA A 136 1.06 16.19 -8.97
CA ALA A 136 -0.19 15.95 -9.70
C ALA A 136 -1.13 17.20 -9.68
N GLU A 137 -0.59 18.40 -9.87
CA GLU A 137 -1.35 19.64 -10.08
C GLU A 137 -1.31 20.02 -11.56
N ALA A 138 -2.10 19.36 -12.41
CA ALA A 138 -2.31 19.84 -13.78
C ALA A 138 -3.68 19.53 -14.41
N CYS A 139 -4.62 18.87 -13.72
CA CYS A 139 -5.93 18.59 -14.31
C CYS A 139 -7.09 18.78 -13.32
N ALA A 140 -7.19 19.98 -12.76
CA ALA A 140 -8.40 20.44 -12.08
C ALA A 140 -8.56 21.96 -12.21
N LYS A 141 -8.63 22.46 -13.46
CA LYS A 141 -9.22 23.76 -13.76
C LYS A 141 -10.02 23.66 -15.04
N GLU A 142 -11.34 23.54 -14.89
CA GLU A 142 -12.38 24.32 -15.56
C GLU A 142 -13.73 23.60 -15.37
N ALA A 143 -14.43 23.94 -14.30
CA ALA A 143 -15.87 23.75 -14.23
C ALA A 143 -16.52 24.99 -14.90
N PRO A 144 -17.44 24.84 -15.87
CA PRO A 144 -18.12 25.97 -16.47
C PRO A 144 -19.09 26.61 -15.46
N GLY A 145 -19.03 27.94 -15.40
CA GLY A 145 -19.75 28.77 -14.45
C GLY A 145 -21.27 28.66 -14.53
N GLU A 146 -21.87 28.70 -13.34
CA GLU A 146 -23.29 28.95 -13.12
C GLU A 146 -23.69 30.30 -13.74
N ASN A 147 -24.54 30.27 -14.77
CA ASN A 147 -25.28 31.45 -15.19
C ASN A 147 -26.65 31.43 -14.51
N GLY A 148 -26.79 32.34 -13.55
CA GLY A 148 -28.07 32.68 -12.96
C GLY A 148 -29.04 33.24 -14.00
N ALA A 149 -30.31 32.82 -13.89
CA ALA A 149 -31.43 33.52 -14.47
C ALA A 149 -32.51 33.63 -13.39
N GLY A 150 -32.61 34.84 -12.80
CA GLY A 150 -33.75 35.25 -12.00
C GLY A 150 -35.00 35.47 -12.86
N PRO A 151 -36.17 35.69 -12.23
CA PRO A 151 -37.48 35.56 -12.85
C PRO A 151 -37.86 36.81 -13.66
N VAL A 152 -38.67 36.63 -14.70
CA VAL A 152 -39.35 37.75 -15.38
C VAL A 152 -40.85 37.48 -15.38
N GLU A 153 -41.58 38.33 -14.64
CA GLU A 153 -43.01 38.54 -14.73
C GLU A 153 -43.41 39.10 -16.10
N ARG A 154 -44.47 38.56 -16.71
CA ARG A 154 -45.77 39.23 -16.98
C ARG A 154 -46.67 38.35 -17.84
#